data_AF-A0A0J7Z7N5-F1
#
_entry.id   AF-A0A0J7Z7N5-F1
#
_cell.length_a   1.000
_cell.length_b   1.000
_cell.length_c   1.000
_cell.angle_alpha   90.00
_cell.angle_beta   90.00
_cell.angle_gamma   90.00
#
_symmetry.space_group_name_H-M   'P 1'
#
loop_
_entity.id
_entity.type
_entity.pdbx_description
1 polymer ?
#
loop_
_entity_poly.entity_id
_entity_poly.type
_entity_poly.pdbx_seq_one_letter_code
_entity_poly.pdbx_strand_id
1 'polypeptide(L)'
;MAIKPRTSDELVQRWNPHEKDQFFWLDDAFGTVRHERLLTHAWARDLPHVMSAVKNGARVVLTSRNYIYNEARPLLKPYAYPLLNEQQVTVDVADLARAERQQILYNHLAAGDQSAGVLSQMKPHLEAAADAEPFRPEAARRLGLRAFTTGLSLTRGSITSFMARPRQLLIDVYDQLDVDAHAALALVYATGQDKGLPSPLALDQVQRDIIERAGAAPGTTSRAMATLTGTFLTEATALDGQAYWSFHHPTLWEGFAAWLTTQSHLLPIVLTGMTDEALLSRTDCLPDGSEQRQGTLLRIPSPLYQATAQRIFPLLRHRRDPHAVFWDEYEREQSILSYLSRNSSDGFLRACLVEDPELHALLVDFEVPVKDDLRPRVLARLHRAGLLPEDIRQEAISHMTDLAVTAPDASWIEDDDWQKEARHVLLTDEEPRACSNTYAVSSFGASNGA
;
A
#
# COMPACT_ATOMS: atom_id res chain seq x y z
N MET A 1 -28.56 8.87 13.78
CA MET A 1 -27.44 8.12 14.40
C MET A 1 -26.42 7.83 13.32
N ALA A 2 -25.13 8.08 13.57
CA ALA A 2 -24.07 7.78 12.59
C ALA A 2 -23.62 6.33 12.74
N ILE A 3 -23.68 5.56 11.66
CA ILE A 3 -23.23 4.17 11.59
C ILE A 3 -21.87 4.19 10.90
N LYS A 4 -20.84 3.59 11.51
CA LYS A 4 -19.50 3.47 10.93
C LYS A 4 -19.24 2.01 10.50
N PRO A 5 -19.74 1.56 9.34
CA PRO A 5 -19.40 0.24 8.82
C PRO A 5 -17.96 0.24 8.29
N ARG A 6 -17.32 -0.93 8.30
CA ARG A 6 -15.95 -1.12 7.79
C ARG A 6 -15.94 -1.53 6.32
N THR A 7 -17.01 -2.15 5.83
CA THR A 7 -17.11 -2.70 4.46
C THR A 7 -18.46 -2.35 3.82
N SER A 8 -18.55 -2.55 2.50
CA SER A 8 -19.82 -2.41 1.76
C SER A 8 -20.88 -3.41 2.23
N ASP A 9 -20.48 -4.64 2.55
CA ASP A 9 -21.35 -5.69 3.07
C ASP A 9 -21.95 -5.31 4.42
N GLU A 10 -21.14 -4.78 5.35
CA GLU A 10 -21.63 -4.28 6.64
C GLU A 10 -22.63 -3.13 6.48
N LEU A 11 -22.41 -2.25 5.50
CA LEU A 11 -23.36 -1.18 5.19
C LEU A 11 -24.70 -1.78 4.74
N VAL A 12 -24.67 -2.71 3.79
CA VAL A 12 -25.87 -3.36 3.25
C VAL A 12 -26.63 -4.10 4.36
N GLN A 13 -25.93 -4.83 5.23
CA GLN A 13 -26.55 -5.55 6.35
C GLN A 13 -27.18 -4.61 7.40
N ARG A 14 -26.62 -3.42 7.59
CA ARG A 14 -27.08 -2.45 8.61
C ARG A 14 -28.09 -1.45 8.07
N TRP A 15 -28.31 -1.41 6.76
CA TRP A 15 -29.31 -0.53 6.18
C TRP A 15 -30.72 -1.02 6.52
N ASN A 16 -31.53 -0.10 7.08
CA ASN A 16 -32.93 -0.31 7.36
C ASN A 16 -33.78 0.55 6.41
N PRO A 17 -34.52 -0.05 5.45
CA PRO A 17 -35.37 0.67 4.51
C PRO A 17 -36.48 1.52 5.15
N HIS A 18 -36.83 1.23 6.42
CA HIS A 18 -37.84 1.98 7.16
C HIS A 18 -37.29 3.23 7.86
N GLU A 19 -35.97 3.39 7.93
CA GLU A 19 -35.29 4.56 8.50
C GLU A 19 -34.72 5.45 7.40
N LYS A 20 -35.41 6.58 7.13
CA LYS A 20 -35.11 7.43 5.97
C LYS A 20 -33.90 8.36 6.11
N ASP A 21 -33.25 8.42 7.28
CA ASP A 21 -32.18 9.40 7.55
C ASP A 21 -30.88 8.77 8.11
N GLN A 22 -30.67 7.48 7.85
CA GLN A 22 -29.45 6.79 8.27
C GLN A 22 -28.22 7.45 7.63
N PHE A 23 -27.20 7.70 8.46
CA PHE A 23 -25.93 8.28 8.01
C PHE A 23 -24.84 7.23 8.17
N PHE A 24 -24.23 6.85 7.05
CA PHE A 24 -23.11 5.91 6.98
C PHE A 24 -21.82 6.66 6.67
N TRP A 25 -20.79 6.45 7.47
CA TRP A 25 -19.45 6.97 7.23
C TRP A 25 -18.47 5.82 7.17
N LEU A 26 -17.82 5.66 6.03
CA LEU A 26 -16.74 4.68 5.83
C LEU A 26 -15.41 5.40 5.68
N ASP A 27 -14.48 5.02 6.55
CA ASP A 27 -13.07 5.39 6.44
C ASP A 27 -12.40 4.49 5.41
N ASP A 28 -11.51 5.05 4.60
CA ASP A 28 -10.62 4.28 3.72
C ASP A 28 -11.35 3.22 2.86
N ALA A 29 -12.45 3.61 2.22
CA ALA A 29 -13.43 2.70 1.63
C ALA A 29 -12.86 1.71 0.58
N PHE A 30 -11.72 2.03 -0.03
CA PHE A 30 -11.07 1.25 -1.10
C PHE A 30 -9.67 0.74 -0.71
N GLY A 31 -9.36 0.80 0.57
CA GLY A 31 -8.07 0.43 1.15
C GLY A 31 -7.46 1.56 1.97
N THR A 32 -6.75 1.19 3.03
CA THR A 32 -6.23 2.13 4.05
C THR A 32 -4.94 2.81 3.65
N VAL A 33 -4.12 2.08 2.88
CA VAL A 33 -2.80 2.56 2.50
C VAL A 33 -2.55 2.43 1.01
N ARG A 34 -3.16 1.44 0.37
CA ARG A 34 -3.08 1.20 -1.07
C ARG A 34 -4.44 0.75 -1.57
N HIS A 35 -4.60 0.72 -2.88
CA HIS A 35 -5.78 0.14 -3.48
C HIS A 35 -5.90 -1.35 -3.18
N GLU A 36 -7.00 -1.72 -2.54
CA GLU A 36 -7.38 -3.11 -2.27
C GLU A 36 -8.48 -3.50 -3.26
N ARG A 37 -8.09 -4.30 -4.25
CA ARG A 37 -8.99 -4.72 -5.33
C ARG A 37 -10.20 -5.48 -4.80
N LEU A 38 -10.02 -6.32 -3.78
CA LEU A 38 -11.11 -7.09 -3.16
C LEU A 38 -12.19 -6.17 -2.57
N LEU A 39 -11.81 -5.16 -1.80
CA LEU A 39 -12.74 -4.15 -1.29
C LEU A 39 -13.48 -3.46 -2.44
N THR A 40 -12.76 -3.12 -3.51
CA THR A 40 -13.35 -2.45 -4.67
C THR A 40 -14.32 -3.36 -5.45
N HIS A 41 -14.01 -4.64 -5.57
CA HIS A 41 -14.90 -5.62 -6.18
C HIS A 41 -16.15 -5.86 -5.33
N ALA A 42 -16.00 -5.96 -4.00
CA ALA A 42 -17.13 -6.01 -3.07
C ALA A 42 -18.00 -4.76 -3.20
N TRP A 43 -17.39 -3.57 -3.26
CA TRP A 43 -18.10 -2.33 -3.55
C TRP A 43 -18.85 -2.38 -4.88
N ALA A 44 -18.19 -2.77 -5.97
CA ALA A 44 -18.81 -2.85 -7.29
C ALA A 44 -20.03 -3.80 -7.32
N ARG A 45 -19.99 -4.88 -6.52
CA ARG A 45 -21.09 -5.82 -6.32
C ARG A 45 -22.23 -5.22 -5.48
N ASP A 46 -21.89 -4.50 -4.42
CA ASP A 46 -22.86 -4.03 -3.40
C ASP A 46 -23.43 -2.63 -3.71
N LEU A 47 -22.79 -1.89 -4.61
CA LEU A 47 -23.18 -0.56 -5.11
C LEU A 47 -24.66 -0.43 -5.53
N PRO A 48 -25.31 -1.41 -6.21
CA PRO A 48 -26.74 -1.33 -6.48
C PRO A 48 -27.58 -1.17 -5.20
N HIS A 49 -27.23 -1.90 -4.13
CA HIS A 49 -27.93 -1.86 -2.85
C HIS A 49 -27.68 -0.54 -2.14
N VAL A 50 -26.43 -0.06 -2.12
CA VAL A 50 -26.05 1.23 -1.54
C VAL A 50 -26.81 2.37 -2.25
N MET A 51 -26.92 2.34 -3.57
CA MET A 51 -27.68 3.34 -4.31
C MET A 51 -29.19 3.27 -4.03
N SER A 52 -29.73 2.09 -3.76
CA SER A 52 -31.11 1.95 -3.27
C SER A 52 -31.28 2.59 -1.89
N ALA A 53 -30.31 2.41 -0.99
CA ALA A 53 -30.31 3.06 0.32
C ALA A 53 -30.30 4.59 0.20
N VAL A 54 -29.42 5.13 -0.65
CA VAL A 54 -29.33 6.58 -0.91
C VAL A 54 -30.63 7.13 -1.50
N LYS A 55 -31.24 6.44 -2.47
CA LYS A 55 -32.55 6.81 -3.02
C LYS A 55 -33.67 6.82 -1.97
N ASN A 56 -33.55 6.01 -0.93
CA ASN A 56 -34.50 5.95 0.19
C ASN A 56 -34.17 6.93 1.34
N GLY A 57 -33.21 7.84 1.13
CA GLY A 57 -32.87 8.94 2.04
C GLY A 57 -31.61 8.72 2.90
N ALA A 58 -30.96 7.56 2.80
CA ALA A 58 -29.69 7.34 3.47
C ALA A 58 -28.60 8.29 2.92
N ARG A 59 -27.70 8.72 3.80
CA ARG A 59 -26.52 9.51 3.46
C ARG A 59 -25.29 8.65 3.65
N VAL A 60 -24.44 8.56 2.64
CA VAL A 60 -23.22 7.75 2.67
C VAL A 60 -22.03 8.65 2.38
N VAL A 61 -21.06 8.68 3.28
CA VAL A 61 -19.78 9.36 3.10
C VAL A 61 -18.70 8.28 3.02
N LEU A 62 -18.01 8.25 1.88
CA LEU A 62 -16.83 7.44 1.67
C LEU A 62 -15.62 8.36 1.70
N THR A 63 -14.64 8.04 2.52
CA THR A 63 -13.34 8.70 2.47
C THR A 63 -12.33 7.74 1.87
N SER A 64 -11.42 8.26 1.08
CA SER A 64 -10.31 7.50 0.49
C SER A 64 -9.22 8.48 0.09
N ARG A 65 -7.97 8.02 0.11
CA ARG A 65 -6.86 8.80 -0.42
C ARG A 65 -7.01 8.92 -1.94
N ASN A 66 -6.66 10.07 -2.51
CA ASN A 66 -6.93 10.38 -3.92
C ASN A 66 -6.38 9.32 -4.89
N TYR A 67 -5.15 8.83 -4.68
CA TYR A 67 -4.55 7.80 -5.52
C TYR A 67 -5.27 6.44 -5.42
N ILE A 68 -5.68 6.03 -4.20
CA ILE A 68 -6.43 4.79 -3.97
C ILE A 68 -7.77 4.86 -4.70
N TYR A 69 -8.47 6.00 -4.57
CA TYR A 69 -9.72 6.22 -5.28
C TYR A 69 -9.53 6.21 -6.80
N ASN A 70 -8.48 6.83 -7.32
CA ASN A 70 -8.20 6.85 -8.77
C ASN A 70 -7.94 5.45 -9.33
N GLU A 71 -7.28 4.58 -8.57
CA GLU A 71 -7.10 3.16 -8.94
C GLU A 71 -8.40 2.34 -8.83
N ALA A 72 -9.24 2.64 -7.83
CA ALA A 72 -10.51 1.94 -7.61
C ALA A 72 -11.59 2.34 -8.61
N ARG A 73 -11.68 3.63 -8.95
CA ARG A 73 -12.73 4.25 -9.77
C ARG A 73 -13.06 3.48 -11.06
N PRO A 74 -12.12 3.05 -11.91
CA PRO A 74 -12.45 2.31 -13.14
C PRO A 74 -13.15 0.98 -12.86
N LEU A 75 -12.89 0.35 -11.71
CA LEU A 75 -13.47 -0.94 -11.33
C LEU A 75 -14.87 -0.79 -10.71
N LEU A 76 -15.25 0.40 -10.23
CA LEU A 76 -16.54 0.67 -9.61
C LEU A 76 -17.70 0.85 -10.61
N LYS A 77 -17.45 0.65 -11.91
CA LYS A 77 -18.43 0.80 -13.00
C LYS A 77 -19.17 2.16 -12.92
N PRO A 78 -18.46 3.31 -12.94
CA PRO A 78 -19.06 4.63 -12.72
C PRO A 78 -20.16 4.98 -13.73
N TYR A 79 -20.14 4.38 -14.93
CA TYR A 79 -21.21 4.49 -15.92
C TYR A 79 -22.58 3.98 -15.43
N ALA A 80 -22.59 3.00 -14.52
CA ALA A 80 -23.82 2.47 -13.92
C ALA A 80 -24.31 3.33 -12.74
N TYR A 81 -23.46 4.25 -12.22
CA TYR A 81 -23.67 4.96 -10.98
C TYR A 81 -23.24 6.44 -11.07
N PRO A 82 -23.98 7.30 -11.80
CA PRO A 82 -23.59 8.69 -12.07
C PRO A 82 -23.31 9.54 -10.82
N LEU A 83 -24.00 9.26 -9.70
CA LEU A 83 -23.83 9.97 -8.43
C LEU A 83 -22.39 9.91 -7.88
N LEU A 84 -21.61 8.87 -8.25
CA LEU A 84 -20.20 8.77 -7.86
C LEU A 84 -19.34 9.87 -8.51
N ASN A 85 -19.72 10.36 -9.69
CA ASN A 85 -18.98 11.41 -10.39
C ASN A 85 -19.40 12.82 -9.96
N GLU A 86 -20.65 13.03 -9.55
CA GLU A 86 -21.21 14.35 -9.29
C GLU A 86 -20.94 14.89 -7.88
N GLN A 87 -20.68 14.00 -6.91
CA GLN A 87 -20.61 14.37 -5.48
C GLN A 87 -19.22 14.17 -4.85
N GLN A 88 -18.16 14.14 -5.65
CA GLN A 88 -16.78 14.04 -5.16
C GLN A 88 -16.31 15.37 -4.57
N VAL A 89 -15.86 15.35 -3.32
CA VAL A 89 -15.14 16.46 -2.68
C VAL A 89 -13.70 16.02 -2.45
N THR A 90 -12.75 16.64 -3.16
CA THR A 90 -11.32 16.39 -2.96
C THR A 90 -10.77 17.45 -2.02
N VAL A 91 -10.28 17.02 -0.86
CA VAL A 91 -9.54 17.90 0.08
C VAL A 91 -8.05 17.79 -0.24
N ASP A 92 -7.46 18.85 -0.79
CA ASP A 92 -6.03 18.90 -1.03
C ASP A 92 -5.30 19.42 0.22
N VAL A 93 -4.59 18.52 0.90
CA VAL A 93 -3.82 18.83 2.11
C VAL A 93 -2.57 19.64 1.80
N ALA A 94 -2.13 19.69 0.53
CA ALA A 94 -0.99 20.50 0.11
C ALA A 94 -1.35 21.98 -0.09
N ASP A 95 -2.64 22.32 -0.26
CA ASP A 95 -3.12 23.69 -0.48
C ASP A 95 -3.77 24.28 0.79
N LEU A 96 -3.13 24.08 1.95
CA LEU A 96 -3.62 24.63 3.22
C LEU A 96 -3.12 26.06 3.44
N ALA A 97 -4.07 26.99 3.65
CA ALA A 97 -3.74 28.35 4.03
C ALA A 97 -2.99 28.38 5.37
N ARG A 98 -2.15 29.40 5.58
CA ARG A 98 -1.36 29.55 6.82
C ARG A 98 -2.24 29.47 8.08
N ALA A 99 -3.41 30.12 8.06
CA ALA A 99 -4.34 30.11 9.19
C ALA A 99 -4.90 28.71 9.48
N GLU A 100 -5.18 27.92 8.45
CA GLU A 100 -5.65 26.54 8.60
C GLU A 100 -4.56 25.65 9.19
N ARG A 101 -3.32 25.79 8.71
CA ARG A 101 -2.16 25.07 9.26
C ARG A 101 -1.94 25.37 10.74
N GLN A 102 -2.04 26.64 11.13
CA GLN A 102 -1.97 27.06 12.53
C GLN A 102 -3.09 26.45 13.38
N GLN A 103 -4.32 26.45 12.87
CA GLN A 103 -5.47 25.89 13.58
C GLN A 103 -5.34 24.37 13.74
N ILE A 104 -4.91 23.66 12.70
CA ILE A 104 -4.63 22.22 12.73
C ILE A 104 -3.57 21.91 13.78
N LEU A 105 -2.45 22.64 13.78
CA LEU A 105 -1.37 22.47 14.74
C LEU A 105 -1.84 22.68 16.17
N TYR A 106 -2.59 23.76 16.42
CA TYR A 106 -3.17 24.05 17.73
C TYR A 106 -4.10 22.92 18.21
N ASN A 107 -5.05 22.49 17.36
CA ASN A 107 -6.03 21.45 17.71
C ASN A 107 -5.34 20.15 18.10
N HIS A 108 -4.33 19.75 17.34
CA HIS A 108 -3.59 18.52 17.58
C HIS A 108 -2.72 18.57 18.85
N LEU A 109 -2.06 19.69 19.12
CA LEU A 109 -1.32 19.88 20.37
C LEU A 109 -2.24 19.90 21.59
N ALA A 110 -3.43 20.51 21.46
CA ALA A 110 -4.41 20.57 22.53
C ALA A 110 -5.08 19.22 22.82
N ALA A 111 -5.33 18.41 21.79
CA ALA A 111 -5.90 17.07 21.92
C ALA A 111 -4.87 15.98 22.29
N GLY A 112 -3.57 16.32 22.26
CA GLY A 112 -2.47 15.42 22.55
C GLY A 112 -2.26 15.14 24.05
N ASP A 113 -1.20 14.40 24.37
CA ASP A 113 -0.87 14.01 25.74
C ASP A 113 0.33 14.78 26.34
N GLN A 114 0.89 15.77 25.63
CA GLN A 114 2.01 16.59 26.10
C GLN A 114 1.75 17.24 27.46
N SER A 115 2.80 17.38 28.27
CA SER A 115 2.69 18.13 29.52
C SER A 115 2.58 19.64 29.24
N ALA A 116 1.89 20.37 30.12
CA ALA A 116 1.75 21.82 30.01
C ALA A 116 3.10 22.57 29.96
N GLY A 117 4.12 22.04 30.66
CA GLY A 117 5.49 22.58 30.62
C GLY A 117 6.13 22.46 29.25
N VAL A 118 5.99 21.30 28.60
CA VAL A 118 6.49 21.05 27.24
C VAL A 118 5.76 21.94 26.23
N LEU A 119 4.43 22.02 26.30
CA LEU A 119 3.64 22.89 25.42
C LEU A 119 4.05 24.36 25.54
N SER A 120 4.35 24.82 26.76
CA SER A 120 4.83 26.19 27.01
C SER A 120 6.19 26.45 26.35
N GLN A 121 7.09 25.46 26.34
CA GLN A 121 8.40 25.55 25.67
C GLN A 121 8.29 25.45 24.15
N MET A 122 7.32 24.69 23.62
CA MET A 122 7.07 24.61 22.17
C MET A 122 6.45 25.88 21.60
N LYS A 123 5.61 26.58 22.38
CA LYS A 123 4.80 27.73 21.95
C LYS A 123 5.56 28.79 21.12
N PRO A 124 6.78 29.24 21.49
CA PRO A 124 7.54 30.24 20.71
C PRO A 124 7.96 29.76 19.32
N HIS A 125 7.85 28.46 19.03
CA HIS A 125 8.32 27.84 17.80
C HIS A 125 7.17 27.41 16.88
N LEU A 126 5.92 27.46 17.33
CA LEU A 126 4.77 26.91 16.60
C LEU A 126 4.42 27.67 15.32
N GLU A 127 4.68 28.98 15.25
CA GLU A 127 4.50 29.72 13.99
C GLU A 127 5.43 29.21 12.89
N ALA A 128 6.70 28.98 13.24
CA ALA A 128 7.68 28.42 12.30
C ALA A 128 7.41 26.94 12.00
N ALA A 129 6.72 26.24 12.89
CA ALA A 129 6.28 24.86 12.68
C ALA A 129 5.10 24.79 11.70
N ALA A 130 4.15 25.73 11.78
CA ALA A 130 3.04 25.85 10.83
C ALA A 130 3.50 26.27 9.43
N ASP A 131 4.58 27.05 9.36
CA ASP A 131 5.21 27.49 8.11
C ASP A 131 6.14 26.45 7.48
N ALA A 132 6.38 25.32 8.15
CA ALA A 132 7.25 24.27 7.62
C ALA A 132 6.69 23.71 6.32
N GLU A 133 7.56 23.52 5.33
CA GLU A 133 7.20 22.96 4.02
C GLU A 133 7.94 21.63 3.80
N PRO A 134 7.23 20.52 3.50
CA PRO A 134 5.77 20.42 3.45
C PRO A 134 5.10 20.38 4.83
N PHE A 135 3.99 21.09 4.99
CA PHE A 135 3.16 20.97 6.20
C PHE A 135 2.28 19.73 6.10
N ARG A 136 2.34 18.85 7.11
CA ARG A 136 1.50 17.66 7.19
C ARG A 136 0.71 17.65 8.49
N PRO A 137 -0.64 17.60 8.45
CA PRO A 137 -1.47 17.51 9.66
C PRO A 137 -1.07 16.37 10.60
N GLU A 138 -0.60 15.25 10.05
CA GLU A 138 -0.08 14.14 10.86
C GLU A 138 1.18 14.50 11.64
N ALA A 139 2.07 15.33 11.08
CA ALA A 139 3.24 15.82 11.83
C ALA A 139 2.79 16.70 13.00
N ALA A 140 1.78 17.55 12.80
CA ALA A 140 1.16 18.32 13.87
C ALA A 140 0.56 17.41 14.97
N ARG A 141 -0.17 16.36 14.58
CA ARG A 141 -0.68 15.34 15.51
C ARG A 141 0.42 14.71 16.35
N ARG A 142 1.50 14.26 15.72
CA ARG A 142 2.62 13.58 16.39
C ARG A 142 3.38 14.51 17.32
N LEU A 143 3.53 15.79 16.97
CA LEU A 143 4.14 16.77 17.85
C LEU A 143 3.35 16.89 19.18
N GLY A 144 2.03 16.68 19.13
CA GLY A 144 1.15 16.61 20.30
C GLY A 144 1.27 15.34 21.13
N LEU A 145 2.07 14.36 20.73
CA LEU A 145 2.15 13.05 21.38
C LEU A 145 3.56 12.82 21.97
N ARG A 146 3.65 12.50 23.28
CA ARG A 146 4.90 12.27 24.02
C ARG A 146 5.75 11.19 23.38
N ALA A 147 5.12 10.10 22.93
CA ALA A 147 5.79 8.97 22.29
C ALA A 147 6.66 9.37 21.08
N PHE A 148 6.34 10.46 20.39
CA PHE A 148 7.09 10.94 19.21
C PHE A 148 8.03 12.10 19.49
N THR A 149 8.03 12.60 20.73
CA THR A 149 8.85 13.76 21.13
C THR A 149 9.87 13.41 22.20
N THR A 150 9.97 12.13 22.57
CA THR A 150 11.04 11.61 23.42
C THR A 150 12.40 11.94 22.78
N GLY A 151 13.25 12.68 23.50
CA GLY A 151 14.56 13.11 23.00
C GLY A 151 14.53 14.30 22.02
N LEU A 152 13.34 14.84 21.68
CA LEU A 152 13.24 16.02 20.83
C LEU A 152 13.74 17.26 21.56
N SER A 153 14.78 17.89 21.03
CA SER A 153 15.21 19.20 21.51
C SER A 153 14.13 20.26 21.22
N LEU A 154 13.65 20.96 22.24
CA LEU A 154 12.58 21.96 22.11
C LEU A 154 13.14 23.31 21.62
N THR A 155 13.70 23.29 20.41
CA THR A 155 14.24 24.47 19.73
C THR A 155 13.51 24.73 18.42
N ARG A 156 13.61 25.95 17.89
CA ARG A 156 13.02 26.31 16.59
C ARG A 156 13.45 25.36 15.47
N GLY A 157 14.76 25.08 15.36
CA GLY A 157 15.31 24.23 14.31
C GLY A 157 14.79 22.79 14.37
N SER A 158 14.79 22.21 15.57
CA SER A 158 14.32 20.84 15.79
C SER A 158 12.82 20.69 15.54
N ILE A 159 11.98 21.64 16.00
CA ILE A 159 10.53 21.59 15.79
C ILE A 159 10.17 21.83 14.31
N THR A 160 10.80 22.79 13.63
CA THR A 160 10.58 22.98 12.19
C THR A 160 11.05 21.76 11.39
N SER A 161 12.19 21.16 11.76
CA SER A 161 12.67 19.93 11.12
C SER A 161 11.74 18.74 11.39
N PHE A 162 11.15 18.64 12.59
CA PHE A 162 10.14 17.63 12.92
C PHE A 162 8.96 17.73 11.95
N MET A 163 8.48 18.95 11.74
CA MET A 163 7.34 19.20 10.84
C MET A 163 7.69 18.90 9.37
N ALA A 164 8.88 19.29 8.92
CA ALA A 164 9.32 19.12 7.53
C ALA A 164 9.80 17.69 7.19
N ARG A 165 10.29 16.92 8.18
CA ARG A 165 10.88 15.58 8.00
C ARG A 165 10.26 14.53 8.94
N PRO A 166 8.93 14.35 8.94
CA PRO A 166 8.25 13.48 9.90
C PRO A 166 8.62 11.99 9.79
N ARG A 167 9.15 11.56 8.63
CA ARG A 167 9.61 10.19 8.42
C ARG A 167 10.95 9.91 9.10
N GLN A 168 11.91 10.83 9.02
CA GLN A 168 13.23 10.63 9.64
C GLN A 168 13.09 10.53 11.16
N LEU A 169 12.27 11.40 11.75
CA LEU A 169 12.03 11.35 13.17
C LEU A 169 11.37 10.02 13.62
N LEU A 170 10.42 9.48 12.85
CA LEU A 170 9.87 8.17 13.17
C LEU A 170 10.95 7.09 13.17
N ILE A 171 11.87 7.12 12.20
CA ILE A 171 13.02 6.21 12.15
C ILE A 171 13.84 6.37 13.43
N ASP A 172 14.13 7.60 13.85
CA ASP A 172 14.87 7.87 15.08
C ASP A 172 14.13 7.38 16.35
N VAL A 173 12.79 7.43 16.35
CA VAL A 173 11.95 6.88 17.43
C VAL A 173 12.02 5.35 17.44
N TYR A 174 11.93 4.71 16.27
CA TYR A 174 12.06 3.26 16.16
C TYR A 174 13.46 2.80 16.59
N ASP A 175 14.53 3.51 16.22
CA ASP A 175 15.90 3.20 16.65
C ASP A 175 16.09 3.23 18.18
N GLN A 176 15.26 3.99 18.90
CA GLN A 176 15.31 4.08 20.36
C GLN A 176 14.51 3.00 21.09
N LEU A 177 13.67 2.23 20.38
CA LEU A 177 12.91 1.14 20.98
C LEU A 177 13.83 -0.04 21.30
N ASP A 178 13.46 -0.81 22.33
CA ASP A 178 14.18 -2.03 22.69
C ASP A 178 13.85 -3.19 21.72
N VAL A 179 14.64 -4.26 21.83
CA VAL A 179 14.52 -5.45 20.98
C VAL A 179 13.15 -6.14 21.11
N ASP A 180 12.54 -6.09 22.28
CA ASP A 180 11.23 -6.69 22.54
C ASP A 180 10.11 -5.91 21.82
N ALA A 181 10.21 -4.57 21.82
CA ALA A 181 9.33 -3.69 21.08
C ALA A 181 9.54 -3.81 19.56
N HIS A 182 10.78 -3.95 19.09
CA HIS A 182 11.05 -4.25 17.67
C HIS A 182 10.42 -5.58 17.24
N ALA A 183 10.60 -6.64 18.03
CA ALA A 183 10.01 -7.95 17.75
C ALA A 183 8.47 -7.89 17.74
N ALA A 184 7.88 -7.16 18.68
CA ALA A 184 6.43 -6.96 18.74
C ALA A 184 5.89 -6.24 17.48
N LEU A 185 6.53 -5.13 17.08
CA LEU A 185 6.12 -4.38 15.89
C LEU A 185 6.37 -5.19 14.60
N ALA A 186 7.49 -5.90 14.52
CA ALA A 186 7.83 -6.79 13.40
C ALA A 186 6.78 -7.88 13.22
N LEU A 187 6.33 -8.49 14.33
CA LEU A 187 5.31 -9.53 14.32
C LEU A 187 3.97 -8.98 13.81
N VAL A 188 3.49 -7.84 14.33
CA VAL A 188 2.25 -7.20 13.83
C VAL A 188 2.38 -6.81 12.36
N TYR A 189 3.56 -6.34 11.95
CA TYR A 189 3.83 -5.96 10.57
C TYR A 189 3.73 -7.15 9.62
N ALA A 190 4.27 -8.30 10.03
CA ALA A 190 4.34 -9.52 9.23
C ALA A 190 2.97 -10.17 8.97
N THR A 191 2.05 -10.12 9.93
CA THR A 191 0.84 -10.97 9.92
C THR A 191 -0.33 -10.53 9.04
N GLY A 192 -0.27 -9.42 8.29
CA GLY A 192 -1.40 -9.01 7.45
C GLY A 192 -2.55 -8.36 8.24
N GLN A 193 -3.45 -7.60 7.61
CA GLN A 193 -4.44 -6.74 8.32
C GLN A 193 -5.86 -7.25 8.32
N ASP A 194 -6.16 -8.42 7.77
CA ASP A 194 -7.58 -8.82 7.70
C ASP A 194 -8.21 -9.00 9.09
N LYS A 195 -7.40 -9.29 10.11
CA LYS A 195 -7.81 -9.11 11.51
C LYS A 195 -6.78 -8.43 12.40
N GLY A 196 -5.49 -8.41 12.03
CA GLY A 196 -4.39 -8.04 12.94
C GLY A 196 -3.85 -9.28 13.66
N LEU A 197 -2.92 -9.09 14.60
CA LEU A 197 -2.38 -10.22 15.37
C LEU A 197 -3.33 -10.59 16.51
N PRO A 198 -3.76 -11.87 16.66
CA PRO A 198 -4.69 -12.26 17.70
C PRO A 198 -4.21 -11.93 19.12
N SER A 199 -5.12 -11.43 19.95
CA SER A 199 -4.97 -11.22 21.39
C SER A 199 -5.97 -12.11 22.15
N PRO A 200 -5.53 -12.98 23.08
CA PRO A 200 -4.15 -13.16 23.54
C PRO A 200 -3.24 -13.79 22.47
N LEU A 201 -1.94 -13.54 22.61
CA LEU A 201 -0.92 -13.92 21.65
C LEU A 201 -0.88 -15.45 21.45
N ALA A 202 -1.29 -15.92 20.27
CA ALA A 202 -1.21 -17.31 19.85
C ALA A 202 -0.17 -17.44 18.73
N LEU A 203 1.03 -17.90 19.08
CA LEU A 203 2.15 -17.97 18.14
C LEU A 203 2.21 -19.30 17.39
N ASP A 204 2.27 -19.24 16.07
CA ASP A 204 2.71 -20.36 15.22
C ASP A 204 4.25 -20.47 15.18
N GLN A 205 4.79 -21.44 14.44
CA GLN A 205 6.23 -21.66 14.35
C GLN A 205 6.97 -20.53 13.63
N VAL A 206 6.36 -19.93 12.61
CA VAL A 206 6.95 -18.83 11.83
C VAL A 206 7.01 -17.57 12.69
N GLN A 207 5.94 -17.28 13.43
CA GLN A 207 5.85 -16.15 14.34
C GLN A 207 6.84 -16.26 15.50
N ARG A 208 7.08 -17.48 16.03
CA ARG A 208 8.16 -17.71 17.00
C ARG A 208 9.54 -17.47 16.39
N ASP A 209 9.78 -17.93 15.17
CA ASP A 209 11.05 -17.71 14.46
C ASP A 209 11.34 -16.22 14.29
N ILE A 210 10.32 -15.40 13.96
CA ILE A 210 10.46 -13.94 13.88
C ILE A 210 10.95 -13.37 15.22
N ILE A 211 10.31 -13.75 16.33
CA ILE A 211 10.66 -13.24 17.67
C ILE A 211 12.07 -13.66 18.06
N GLU A 212 12.40 -14.94 17.93
CA GLU A 212 13.68 -15.50 18.34
C GLU A 212 14.83 -14.92 17.52
N ARG A 213 14.66 -14.82 16.20
CA ARG A 213 15.69 -14.26 15.32
C ARG A 213 15.79 -12.75 15.42
N ALA A 214 14.73 -12.05 15.81
CA ALA A 214 14.80 -10.63 16.18
C ALA A 214 15.60 -10.43 17.49
N GLY A 215 15.84 -11.48 18.28
CA GLY A 215 16.60 -11.43 19.53
C GLY A 215 15.74 -11.27 20.78
N ALA A 216 14.42 -11.49 20.68
CA ALA A 216 13.47 -11.38 21.77
C ALA A 216 12.92 -12.76 22.19
N ALA A 217 12.12 -12.79 23.26
CA ALA A 217 11.41 -13.99 23.70
C ALA A 217 9.88 -13.78 23.61
N PRO A 218 9.08 -14.85 23.41
CA PRO A 218 7.62 -14.73 23.34
C PRO A 218 6.99 -14.00 24.53
N GLY A 219 7.45 -14.30 25.74
CA GLY A 219 6.92 -13.70 26.96
C GLY A 219 7.28 -12.22 27.13
N THR A 220 8.45 -11.78 26.67
CA THR A 220 8.86 -10.36 26.71
C THR A 220 8.17 -9.57 25.60
N THR A 221 8.07 -10.14 24.40
CA THR A 221 7.33 -9.60 23.26
C THR A 221 5.87 -9.35 23.60
N SER A 222 5.20 -10.30 24.27
CA SER A 222 3.79 -10.11 24.67
C SER A 222 3.61 -8.94 25.65
N ARG A 223 4.56 -8.71 26.58
CA ARG A 223 4.52 -7.54 27.46
C ARG A 223 4.81 -6.23 26.73
N ALA A 224 5.73 -6.27 25.76
CA ALA A 224 6.01 -5.12 24.91
C ALA A 224 4.78 -4.72 24.09
N MET A 225 4.01 -5.67 23.56
CA MET A 225 2.73 -5.40 22.88
C MET A 225 1.74 -4.64 23.76
N ALA A 226 1.55 -5.08 25.00
CA ALA A 226 0.68 -4.39 25.96
C ALA A 226 1.17 -2.95 26.24
N THR A 227 2.49 -2.75 26.30
CA THR A 227 3.10 -1.43 26.54
C THR A 227 2.97 -0.49 25.34
N LEU A 228 3.08 -1.04 24.12
CA LEU A 228 2.92 -0.30 22.86
C LEU A 228 1.46 0.00 22.53
N THR A 229 0.50 -0.67 23.19
CA THR A 229 -0.93 -0.45 22.98
C THR A 229 -1.35 0.93 23.49
N GLY A 230 -2.07 1.68 22.66
CA GLY A 230 -2.45 3.08 22.90
C GLY A 230 -1.43 4.11 22.40
N THR A 231 -0.24 3.67 21.95
CA THR A 231 0.78 4.55 21.35
C THR A 231 1.10 4.14 19.92
N PHE A 232 1.76 2.98 19.74
CA PHE A 232 2.13 2.44 18.43
C PHE A 232 1.10 1.45 17.90
N LEU A 233 0.52 0.67 18.82
CA LEU A 233 -0.46 -0.36 18.53
C LEU A 233 -1.84 0.04 19.06
N THR A 234 -2.88 -0.50 18.47
CA THR A 234 -4.24 -0.47 18.98
C THR A 234 -4.77 -1.90 19.03
N GLU A 235 -5.59 -2.18 20.03
CA GLU A 235 -6.34 -3.42 20.12
C GLU A 235 -7.79 -3.15 19.70
N ALA A 236 -8.33 -3.98 18.83
CA ALA A 236 -9.72 -3.90 18.41
C ALA A 236 -10.38 -5.28 18.46
N THR A 237 -11.59 -5.34 19.00
CA THR A 237 -12.41 -6.56 19.00
C THR A 237 -13.15 -6.67 17.67
N ALA A 238 -12.98 -7.79 16.98
CA ALA A 238 -13.75 -8.11 15.78
C ALA A 238 -15.15 -8.61 16.13
N LEU A 239 -15.99 -8.77 15.11
CA LEU A 239 -17.40 -9.19 15.27
C LEU A 239 -17.54 -10.61 15.85
N ASP A 240 -16.52 -11.45 15.69
CA ASP A 240 -16.43 -12.80 16.26
C ASP A 240 -16.08 -12.80 17.77
N GLY A 241 -15.90 -11.62 18.38
CA GLY A 241 -15.51 -11.46 19.78
C GLY A 241 -14.01 -11.61 20.03
N GLN A 242 -13.23 -11.96 19.01
CA GLN A 242 -11.77 -12.08 19.11
C GLN A 242 -11.12 -10.70 19.03
N ALA A 243 -10.17 -10.43 19.93
CA ALA A 243 -9.39 -9.20 19.92
C ALA A 243 -8.13 -9.36 19.05
N TYR A 244 -7.71 -8.25 18.44
CA TYR A 244 -6.53 -8.23 17.59
C TYR A 244 -5.73 -6.93 17.75
N TRP A 245 -4.41 -7.05 17.70
CA TRP A 245 -3.48 -5.92 17.62
C TRP A 245 -3.21 -5.51 16.19
N SER A 246 -3.22 -4.20 15.96
CA SER A 246 -2.81 -3.57 14.71
C SER A 246 -2.07 -2.27 14.99
N PHE A 247 -1.40 -1.70 14.00
CA PHE A 247 -0.81 -0.37 14.15
C PHE A 247 -1.91 0.66 14.42
N HIS A 248 -1.70 1.52 15.41
CA HIS A 248 -2.66 2.52 15.84
C HIS A 248 -3.00 3.53 14.72
N HIS A 249 -2.08 3.73 13.77
CA HIS A 249 -2.29 4.61 12.63
C HIS A 249 -1.48 4.16 11.41
N PRO A 250 -2.00 4.29 10.17
CA PRO A 250 -1.28 3.92 8.94
C PRO A 250 0.12 4.52 8.83
N THR A 251 0.32 5.73 9.35
CA THR A 251 1.58 6.46 9.23
C THR A 251 2.68 5.90 10.15
N LEU A 252 2.31 5.18 11.22
CA LEU A 252 3.23 4.43 12.06
C LEU A 252 3.68 3.17 11.36
N TRP A 253 2.73 2.49 10.74
CA TRP A 253 3.02 1.32 9.95
C TRP A 253 3.94 1.64 8.76
N GLU A 254 3.66 2.74 8.02
CA GLU A 254 4.54 3.30 6.98
C GLU A 254 5.93 3.68 7.53
N GLY A 255 5.97 4.27 8.73
CA GLY A 255 7.19 4.62 9.44
C GLY A 255 8.05 3.41 9.79
N PHE A 256 7.41 2.36 10.31
CA PHE A 256 8.06 1.12 10.67
C PHE A 256 8.62 0.43 9.43
N ALA A 257 7.87 0.40 8.33
CA ALA A 257 8.35 -0.14 7.07
C ALA A 257 9.60 0.61 6.56
N ALA A 258 9.59 1.94 6.64
CA ALA A 258 10.74 2.77 6.31
C ALA A 258 11.97 2.46 7.18
N TRP A 259 11.77 2.39 8.49
CA TRP A 259 12.82 2.00 9.43
C TRP A 259 13.32 0.58 9.15
N LEU A 260 12.43 -0.38 8.87
CA LEU A 260 12.80 -1.76 8.60
C LEU A 260 13.75 -1.88 7.40
N THR A 261 13.63 -1.02 6.38
CA THR A 261 14.59 -1.01 5.26
C THR A 261 16.03 -0.66 5.66
N THR A 262 16.23 0.01 6.80
CA THR A 262 17.56 0.31 7.34
C THR A 262 18.13 -0.84 8.18
N GLN A 263 17.31 -1.83 8.53
CA GLN A 263 17.67 -2.93 9.43
C GLN A 263 18.08 -4.18 8.65
N SER A 264 19.37 -4.33 8.37
CA SER A 264 19.92 -5.44 7.57
C SER A 264 19.64 -6.84 8.15
N HIS A 265 19.55 -6.95 9.48
CA HIS A 265 19.27 -8.22 10.16
C HIS A 265 17.77 -8.52 10.26
N LEU A 266 16.96 -7.51 10.61
CA LEU A 266 15.53 -7.71 10.90
C LEU A 266 14.68 -7.82 9.62
N LEU A 267 15.02 -7.08 8.57
CA LEU A 267 14.25 -7.08 7.33
C LEU A 267 14.10 -8.48 6.70
N PRO A 268 15.18 -9.26 6.50
CA PRO A 268 15.04 -10.62 5.95
C PRO A 268 14.15 -11.51 6.81
N ILE A 269 14.22 -11.38 8.14
CA ILE A 269 13.42 -12.17 9.08
C ILE A 269 11.92 -11.85 8.89
N VAL A 270 11.59 -10.55 8.86
CA VAL A 270 10.20 -10.10 8.64
C VAL A 270 9.70 -10.54 7.26
N LEU A 271 10.52 -10.41 6.22
CA LEU A 271 10.15 -10.84 4.87
C LEU A 271 9.91 -12.34 4.79
N THR A 272 10.68 -13.18 5.48
CA THR A 272 10.40 -14.62 5.57
C THR A 272 9.10 -14.89 6.32
N GLY A 273 8.83 -14.14 7.38
CA GLY A 273 7.70 -14.35 8.27
C GLY A 273 6.38 -13.70 7.86
N MET A 274 6.37 -12.84 6.83
CA MET A 274 5.15 -12.23 6.30
C MET A 274 4.17 -13.29 5.81
N THR A 275 2.85 -13.05 5.79
CA THR A 275 1.93 -13.90 5.01
C THR A 275 2.09 -13.64 3.50
N ASP A 276 1.62 -14.54 2.64
CA ASP A 276 1.75 -14.37 1.18
C ASP A 276 0.99 -13.13 0.69
N GLU A 277 -0.21 -12.95 1.24
CA GLU A 277 -0.98 -11.75 1.05
C GLU A 277 -0.21 -10.52 1.53
N ALA A 278 0.35 -10.52 2.75
CA ALA A 278 1.15 -9.40 3.27
C ALA A 278 2.35 -9.10 2.38
N LEU A 279 3.05 -10.13 1.88
CA LEU A 279 4.20 -9.97 0.99
C LEU A 279 3.79 -9.29 -0.33
N LEU A 280 2.81 -9.84 -1.03
CA LEU A 280 2.31 -9.31 -2.30
C LEU A 280 1.62 -7.96 -2.12
N SER A 281 1.08 -7.71 -0.93
CA SER A 281 0.32 -6.51 -0.67
C SER A 281 1.19 -5.32 -0.21
N ARG A 282 2.20 -5.58 0.61
CA ARG A 282 2.87 -4.50 1.35
C ARG A 282 4.25 -4.20 0.84
N THR A 283 4.71 -4.95 -0.16
CA THR A 283 6.07 -4.81 -0.66
C THR A 283 6.09 -4.38 -2.12
N ASP A 284 7.23 -3.83 -2.52
CA ASP A 284 7.59 -3.67 -3.91
C ASP A 284 9.07 -4.00 -4.08
N CYS A 285 9.43 -4.38 -5.30
CA CYS A 285 10.81 -4.57 -5.72
C CYS A 285 11.16 -3.56 -6.83
N LEU A 286 10.75 -2.29 -6.69
CA LEU A 286 11.06 -1.23 -7.65
C LEU A 286 12.48 -0.69 -7.46
N PRO A 287 13.09 -0.06 -8.50
CA PRO A 287 14.43 0.49 -8.39
C PRO A 287 14.59 1.53 -7.27
N ASP A 288 15.78 1.61 -6.69
CA ASP A 288 16.14 2.66 -5.74
C ASP A 288 15.96 4.04 -6.37
N GLY A 289 15.41 4.98 -5.60
CA GLY A 289 15.11 6.33 -6.08
C GLY A 289 13.84 6.45 -6.95
N SER A 290 13.16 5.34 -7.30
CA SER A 290 11.80 5.44 -7.83
C SER A 290 10.94 6.18 -6.82
N GLU A 291 10.16 7.17 -7.29
CA GLU A 291 9.19 7.86 -6.45
C GLU A 291 8.43 6.81 -5.65
N GLN A 292 8.47 6.95 -4.33
CA GLN A 292 7.71 6.07 -3.47
C GLN A 292 6.25 6.36 -3.79
N ARG A 293 5.62 5.48 -4.58
CA ARG A 293 4.21 5.62 -4.90
C ARG A 293 3.47 5.70 -3.57
N GLN A 294 2.49 6.60 -3.48
CA GLN A 294 1.68 6.65 -2.27
C GLN A 294 1.06 5.26 -2.08
N GLY A 295 1.26 4.66 -0.91
CA GLY A 295 0.87 3.27 -0.66
C GLY A 295 1.92 2.19 -0.95
N THR A 296 3.14 2.55 -1.31
CA THR A 296 4.28 1.62 -1.37
C THR A 296 5.00 1.58 -0.02
N LEU A 297 4.97 0.42 0.62
CA LEU A 297 5.09 0.36 2.08
C LEU A 297 6.46 -0.13 2.50
N LEU A 298 6.87 -1.29 2.01
CA LEU A 298 8.21 -1.82 2.21
C LEU A 298 8.89 -2.09 0.87
N ARG A 299 9.81 -1.21 0.47
CA ARG A 299 10.68 -1.48 -0.67
C ARG A 299 11.72 -2.52 -0.29
N ILE A 300 11.70 -3.64 -1.00
CA ILE A 300 12.67 -4.71 -0.82
C ILE A 300 13.96 -4.26 -1.51
N PRO A 301 15.10 -4.26 -0.82
CA PRO A 301 16.38 -3.92 -1.43
C PRO A 301 16.84 -5.03 -2.37
N SER A 302 17.57 -4.67 -3.42
CA SER A 302 18.01 -5.60 -4.47
C SER A 302 18.73 -6.88 -4.00
N PRO A 303 19.52 -6.89 -2.91
CA PRO A 303 20.12 -8.14 -2.41
C PRO A 303 19.11 -9.19 -1.94
N LEU A 304 17.87 -8.79 -1.65
CA LEU A 304 16.80 -9.68 -1.18
C LEU A 304 15.83 -10.10 -2.30
N TYR A 305 16.06 -9.67 -3.55
CA TYR A 305 15.23 -10.03 -4.69
C TYR A 305 15.17 -11.54 -4.92
N GLN A 306 16.30 -12.24 -4.85
CA GLN A 306 16.32 -13.69 -5.05
C GLN A 306 15.50 -14.42 -3.99
N ALA A 307 15.71 -14.11 -2.70
CA ALA A 307 14.97 -14.72 -1.61
C ALA A 307 13.46 -14.40 -1.67
N THR A 308 13.11 -13.21 -2.17
CA THR A 308 11.71 -12.82 -2.37
C THR A 308 11.09 -13.58 -3.54
N ALA A 309 11.81 -13.74 -4.66
CA ALA A 309 11.37 -14.53 -5.80
C ALA A 309 11.14 -15.99 -5.40
N GLN A 310 12.07 -16.61 -4.66
CA GLN A 310 11.95 -17.96 -4.11
C GLN A 310 10.67 -18.18 -3.31
N ARG A 311 10.17 -17.11 -2.68
CA ARG A 311 8.95 -17.15 -1.89
C ARG A 311 7.68 -16.97 -2.73
N ILE A 312 7.73 -16.13 -3.76
CA ILE A 312 6.56 -15.81 -4.60
C ILE A 312 6.29 -16.88 -5.65
N PHE A 313 7.31 -17.44 -6.30
CA PHE A 313 7.12 -18.35 -7.44
C PHE A 313 6.45 -19.69 -7.13
N PRO A 314 6.74 -20.36 -6.00
CA PRO A 314 6.02 -21.57 -5.65
C PRO A 314 4.50 -21.35 -5.55
N LEU A 315 4.05 -20.14 -5.21
CA LEU A 315 2.64 -19.78 -5.10
C LEU A 315 1.94 -19.72 -6.46
N LEU A 316 2.68 -19.35 -7.51
CA LEU A 316 2.18 -19.29 -8.88
C LEU A 316 2.07 -20.68 -9.51
N ARG A 317 2.97 -21.59 -9.14
CA ARG A 317 3.01 -22.99 -9.62
C ARG A 317 2.16 -23.95 -8.81
N HIS A 318 1.65 -23.54 -7.64
CA HIS A 318 0.89 -24.43 -6.78
C HIS A 318 -0.34 -24.92 -7.55
N ARG A 319 -0.31 -26.20 -7.93
CA ARG A 319 -1.37 -26.88 -8.69
C ARG A 319 -2.69 -26.74 -7.95
N ARG A 320 -3.74 -26.51 -8.75
CA ARG A 320 -5.17 -26.69 -8.40
C ARG A 320 -5.30 -27.69 -7.25
N ASP A 321 -5.51 -27.20 -6.05
CA ASP A 321 -5.99 -28.03 -4.96
C ASP A 321 -7.44 -28.39 -5.31
N PRO A 322 -7.76 -29.69 -5.48
CA PRO A 322 -9.13 -30.11 -5.79
C PRO A 322 -10.15 -29.67 -4.73
N HIS A 323 -9.69 -29.29 -3.54
CA HIS A 323 -10.49 -28.83 -2.42
C HIS A 323 -10.45 -27.32 -2.19
N ALA A 324 -9.59 -26.57 -2.90
CA ALA A 324 -9.59 -25.11 -2.79
C ALA A 324 -10.80 -24.50 -3.50
N VAL A 325 -11.33 -23.44 -2.93
CA VAL A 325 -12.38 -22.64 -3.58
C VAL A 325 -11.72 -21.98 -4.80
N PHE A 326 -12.27 -22.23 -6.00
CA PHE A 326 -11.78 -21.68 -7.26
C PHE A 326 -11.41 -20.18 -7.19
N TRP A 327 -12.18 -19.40 -6.43
CA TRP A 327 -11.94 -17.98 -6.22
C TRP A 327 -10.64 -17.67 -5.47
N ASP A 328 -10.26 -18.44 -4.45
CA ASP A 328 -9.06 -18.19 -3.63
C ASP A 328 -7.77 -18.40 -4.45
N GLU A 329 -7.76 -19.41 -5.33
CA GLU A 329 -6.64 -19.69 -6.21
C GLU A 329 -6.50 -18.62 -7.29
N TYR A 330 -7.61 -18.26 -7.92
CA TYR A 330 -7.67 -17.19 -8.91
C TYR A 330 -7.18 -15.86 -8.31
N GLU A 331 -7.64 -15.50 -7.11
CA GLU A 331 -7.23 -14.28 -6.41
C GLU A 331 -5.72 -14.26 -6.10
N ARG A 332 -5.15 -15.40 -5.69
CA ARG A 332 -3.71 -15.52 -5.44
C ARG A 332 -2.92 -15.31 -6.72
N GLU A 333 -3.29 -15.98 -7.80
CA GLU A 333 -2.62 -15.85 -9.10
C GLU A 333 -2.67 -14.39 -9.59
N GLN A 334 -3.86 -13.77 -9.58
CA GLN A 334 -4.03 -12.37 -9.98
C GLN A 334 -3.20 -11.41 -9.11
N SER A 335 -3.06 -11.68 -7.82
CA SER A 335 -2.22 -10.87 -6.92
C SER A 335 -0.74 -10.95 -7.29
N ILE A 336 -0.24 -12.14 -7.65
CA ILE A 336 1.14 -12.34 -8.09
C ILE A 336 1.37 -11.66 -9.45
N LEU A 337 0.49 -11.87 -10.43
CA LEU A 337 0.61 -11.25 -11.75
C LEU A 337 0.53 -9.72 -11.65
N SER A 338 -0.33 -9.19 -10.79
CA SER A 338 -0.40 -7.76 -10.48
C SER A 338 0.90 -7.24 -9.88
N TYR A 339 1.51 -7.99 -8.95
CA TYR A 339 2.81 -7.65 -8.36
C TYR A 339 3.91 -7.61 -9.42
N LEU A 340 4.02 -8.64 -10.27
CA LEU A 340 4.99 -8.70 -11.36
C LEU A 340 4.75 -7.62 -12.41
N SER A 341 3.51 -7.22 -12.64
CA SER A 341 3.16 -6.16 -13.58
C SER A 341 3.54 -4.76 -13.06
N ARG A 342 3.22 -4.45 -11.80
CA ARG A 342 3.18 -3.08 -11.27
C ARG A 342 4.25 -2.75 -10.22
N ASN A 343 4.71 -3.75 -9.47
CA ASN A 343 5.55 -3.60 -8.28
C ASN A 343 6.92 -4.27 -8.44
N SER A 344 7.33 -4.56 -9.68
CA SER A 344 8.61 -5.19 -10.00
C SER A 344 9.53 -4.26 -10.81
N SER A 345 10.81 -4.27 -10.46
CA SER A 345 11.89 -3.77 -11.31
C SER A 345 12.33 -4.83 -12.31
N ASP A 346 13.04 -4.40 -13.35
CA ASP A 346 13.65 -5.32 -14.31
C ASP A 346 14.68 -6.25 -13.62
N GLY A 347 15.34 -5.76 -12.57
CA GLY A 347 16.23 -6.56 -11.73
C GLY A 347 15.49 -7.66 -10.97
N PHE A 348 14.30 -7.36 -10.45
CA PHE A 348 13.45 -8.36 -9.81
C PHE A 348 12.90 -9.37 -10.81
N LEU A 349 12.41 -8.92 -11.97
CA LEU A 349 11.95 -9.80 -13.05
C LEU A 349 13.06 -10.76 -13.52
N ARG A 350 14.32 -10.33 -13.51
CA ARG A 350 15.44 -11.24 -13.78
C ARG A 350 15.61 -12.30 -12.68
N ALA A 351 15.51 -11.91 -11.41
CA ALA A 351 15.55 -12.86 -10.29
C ALA A 351 14.41 -13.89 -10.40
N CYS A 352 13.22 -13.45 -10.79
CA CYS A 352 12.08 -14.31 -11.08
C CYS A 352 12.40 -15.39 -12.12
N LEU A 353 13.02 -15.01 -13.24
CA LEU A 353 13.37 -15.94 -14.32
C LEU A 353 14.51 -16.89 -13.97
N VAL A 354 15.38 -16.51 -13.04
CA VAL A 354 16.40 -17.42 -12.50
C VAL A 354 15.74 -18.49 -11.64
N GLU A 355 14.72 -18.13 -10.86
CA GLU A 355 13.97 -19.07 -10.02
C GLU A 355 13.04 -19.99 -10.83
N ASP A 356 12.40 -19.46 -11.87
CA ASP A 356 11.56 -20.24 -12.79
C ASP A 356 11.86 -19.89 -14.26
N PRO A 357 12.79 -20.62 -14.90
CA PRO A 357 13.13 -20.41 -16.31
C PRO A 357 11.94 -20.64 -17.27
N GLU A 358 10.95 -21.42 -16.85
CA GLU A 358 9.75 -21.76 -17.64
C GLU A 358 8.59 -20.79 -17.39
N LEU A 359 8.77 -19.75 -16.58
CA LEU A 359 7.73 -18.74 -16.30
C LEU A 359 7.10 -18.17 -17.57
N HIS A 360 7.91 -17.98 -18.61
CA HIS A 360 7.48 -17.52 -19.92
C HIS A 360 6.32 -18.35 -20.50
N ALA A 361 6.40 -19.68 -20.42
CA ALA A 361 5.40 -20.59 -20.97
C ALA A 361 4.07 -20.47 -20.21
N LEU A 362 4.12 -20.29 -18.89
CA LEU A 362 2.93 -20.06 -18.07
C LEU A 362 2.24 -18.75 -18.43
N LEU A 363 3.02 -17.72 -18.76
CA LEU A 363 2.48 -16.40 -19.08
C LEU A 363 1.83 -16.31 -20.47
N VAL A 364 2.07 -17.28 -21.37
CA VAL A 364 1.43 -17.34 -22.70
C VAL A 364 0.01 -17.93 -22.62
N ASP A 365 -0.30 -18.68 -21.56
CA ASP A 365 -1.61 -19.30 -21.32
C ASP A 365 -2.60 -18.31 -20.69
N PHE A 366 -3.07 -17.33 -21.46
CA PHE A 366 -4.08 -16.34 -21.04
C PHE A 366 -5.45 -16.54 -21.70
N GLU A 367 -6.51 -16.12 -21.01
CA GLU A 367 -7.89 -16.33 -21.44
C GLU A 367 -8.60 -15.01 -21.81
N VAL A 368 -9.79 -15.13 -22.42
CA VAL A 368 -10.65 -13.99 -22.73
C VAL A 368 -11.48 -13.55 -21.53
N PRO A 369 -11.76 -12.24 -21.36
CA PRO A 369 -11.25 -11.16 -22.19
C PRO A 369 -9.80 -10.78 -21.83
N VAL A 370 -8.95 -10.66 -22.84
CA VAL A 370 -7.50 -10.41 -22.73
C VAL A 370 -7.18 -9.13 -21.96
N LYS A 371 -8.04 -8.10 -22.04
CA LYS A 371 -7.87 -6.86 -21.25
C LYS A 371 -7.92 -7.06 -19.73
N ASP A 372 -8.62 -8.09 -19.27
CA ASP A 372 -8.79 -8.38 -17.85
C ASP A 372 -7.72 -9.36 -17.33
N ASP A 373 -7.04 -10.09 -18.23
CA ASP A 373 -5.91 -10.95 -17.91
C ASP A 373 -4.60 -10.13 -17.71
N LEU A 374 -3.88 -10.43 -16.63
CA LEU A 374 -2.64 -9.74 -16.28
C LEU A 374 -1.39 -10.37 -16.91
N ARG A 375 -1.44 -11.61 -17.40
CA ARG A 375 -0.27 -12.29 -18.01
C ARG A 375 0.28 -11.55 -19.23
N PRO A 376 -0.55 -11.05 -20.18
CA PRO A 376 -0.05 -10.22 -21.30
C PRO A 376 0.67 -8.94 -20.83
N ARG A 377 0.25 -8.36 -19.71
CA ARG A 377 0.92 -7.20 -19.12
C ARG A 377 2.29 -7.56 -18.54
N VAL A 378 2.44 -8.75 -17.96
CA VAL A 378 3.74 -9.25 -17.47
C VAL A 378 4.66 -9.60 -18.65
N LEU A 379 4.15 -10.26 -19.69
CA LEU A 379 4.90 -10.52 -20.94
C LEU A 379 5.43 -9.21 -21.54
N ALA A 380 4.60 -8.18 -21.64
CA ALA A 380 5.03 -6.87 -22.13
C ALA A 380 6.12 -6.23 -21.26
N ARG A 381 6.06 -6.42 -19.94
CA ARG A 381 7.11 -5.95 -19.02
C ARG A 381 8.43 -6.69 -19.24
N LEU A 382 8.38 -8.00 -19.45
CA LEU A 382 9.55 -8.81 -19.79
C LEU A 382 10.14 -8.37 -21.14
N HIS A 383 9.31 -8.14 -22.15
CA HIS A 383 9.77 -7.65 -23.46
C HIS A 383 10.45 -6.29 -23.36
N ARG A 384 9.82 -5.33 -22.67
CA ARG A 384 10.41 -3.99 -22.43
C ARG A 384 11.74 -4.05 -21.68
N ALA A 385 11.90 -5.02 -20.78
CA ALA A 385 13.13 -5.24 -20.02
C ALA A 385 14.21 -6.01 -20.83
N GLY A 386 13.91 -6.43 -22.06
CA GLY A 386 14.81 -7.28 -22.87
C GLY A 386 14.97 -8.69 -22.29
N LEU A 387 14.00 -9.16 -21.51
CA LEU A 387 14.01 -10.45 -20.82
C LEU A 387 13.12 -11.50 -21.49
N LEU A 388 12.28 -11.11 -22.46
CA LEU A 388 11.37 -12.02 -23.17
C LEU A 388 12.05 -12.58 -24.44
N PRO A 389 12.22 -13.91 -24.58
CA PRO A 389 12.66 -14.53 -25.82
C PRO A 389 11.70 -14.27 -26.99
N GLU A 390 12.25 -14.13 -28.21
CA GLU A 390 11.46 -13.76 -29.39
C GLU A 390 10.48 -14.86 -29.82
N ASP A 391 10.85 -16.14 -29.65
CA ASP A 391 9.97 -17.27 -29.91
C ASP A 391 8.71 -17.24 -29.02
N ILE A 392 8.88 -16.96 -27.73
CA ILE A 392 7.76 -16.79 -26.79
C ILE A 392 6.92 -15.55 -27.15
N ARG A 393 7.56 -14.45 -27.56
CA ARG A 393 6.82 -13.25 -28.02
C ARG A 393 5.91 -13.59 -29.20
N GLN A 394 6.43 -14.29 -30.19
CA GLN A 394 5.65 -14.71 -31.36
C GLN A 394 4.54 -15.69 -31.00
N GLU A 395 4.76 -16.59 -30.05
CA GLU A 395 3.73 -17.49 -29.51
C GLU A 395 2.58 -16.71 -28.87
N ALA A 396 2.90 -15.73 -28.01
CA ALA A 396 1.90 -14.87 -27.39
C ALA A 396 1.09 -14.07 -28.43
N ILE A 397 1.74 -13.51 -29.45
CA ILE A 397 1.06 -12.79 -30.55
C ILE A 397 0.14 -13.73 -31.34
N SER A 398 0.62 -14.95 -31.63
CA SER A 398 -0.19 -15.96 -32.32
C SER A 398 -1.42 -16.33 -31.50
N HIS A 399 -1.27 -16.50 -30.18
CA HIS A 399 -2.40 -16.82 -29.30
C HIS A 399 -3.41 -15.66 -29.23
N MET A 400 -2.95 -14.41 -29.09
CA MET A 400 -3.83 -13.23 -29.12
C MET A 400 -4.59 -13.11 -30.45
N THR A 401 -3.93 -13.42 -31.56
CA THR A 401 -4.53 -13.42 -32.90
C THR A 401 -5.62 -14.49 -33.02
N ASP A 402 -5.38 -15.69 -32.47
CA ASP A 402 -6.38 -16.76 -32.44
C ASP A 402 -7.62 -16.35 -31.62
N LEU A 403 -7.42 -15.83 -30.40
CA LEU A 403 -8.51 -15.38 -29.54
C LEU A 403 -9.36 -14.26 -30.18
N ALA A 404 -8.74 -13.37 -30.96
CA ALA A 404 -9.45 -12.33 -31.71
C ALA A 404 -10.42 -12.89 -32.76
N VAL A 405 -10.11 -14.06 -33.31
CA VAL A 405 -10.92 -14.73 -34.34
C VAL A 405 -11.94 -15.68 -33.70
N THR A 406 -11.53 -16.47 -32.72
CA THR A 406 -12.33 -17.55 -32.13
C THR A 406 -13.29 -17.06 -31.04
N ALA A 407 -12.90 -16.05 -30.26
CA ALA A 407 -13.65 -15.50 -29.12
C ALA A 407 -14.07 -14.03 -29.30
N PRO A 408 -14.18 -13.56 -30.56
CA PRO A 408 -14.18 -12.16 -31.01
C PRO A 408 -13.60 -11.10 -30.07
N ASP A 409 -12.46 -11.38 -29.42
CA ASP A 409 -11.87 -10.46 -28.46
C ASP A 409 -10.81 -9.55 -29.11
N ALA A 410 -11.22 -8.33 -29.46
CA ALA A 410 -10.35 -7.28 -29.98
C ALA A 410 -9.79 -6.36 -28.88
N SER A 411 -10.01 -6.67 -27.59
CA SER A 411 -9.63 -5.77 -26.50
C SER A 411 -8.13 -5.47 -26.43
N TRP A 412 -7.30 -6.27 -27.12
CA TRP A 412 -5.87 -6.07 -27.16
C TRP A 412 -5.34 -5.06 -28.20
N ILE A 413 -6.20 -4.61 -29.12
CA ILE A 413 -5.92 -3.56 -30.12
C ILE A 413 -6.72 -2.27 -29.88
N GLU A 414 -7.55 -2.22 -28.84
CA GLU A 414 -8.31 -1.02 -28.49
C GLU A 414 -7.36 0.09 -28.01
N ASP A 415 -7.26 1.15 -28.81
CA ASP A 415 -6.33 2.27 -28.66
C ASP A 415 -7.07 3.47 -28.04
N ASP A 416 -7.45 3.36 -26.78
CA ASP A 416 -7.90 4.52 -26.02
C ASP A 416 -6.65 5.35 -25.67
N ASP A 417 -6.60 6.63 -26.07
CA ASP A 417 -5.43 7.54 -25.95
C ASP A 417 -4.82 7.68 -24.52
N TRP A 418 -5.55 7.29 -23.48
CA TRP A 418 -5.09 7.27 -22.08
C TRP A 418 -4.57 5.89 -21.62
N GLN A 419 -4.80 4.87 -22.45
CA GLN A 419 -4.44 3.47 -22.34
C GLN A 419 -3.56 3.05 -23.53
N LYS A 420 -2.35 3.60 -23.62
CA LYS A 420 -1.24 2.82 -24.20
C LYS A 420 -0.99 1.64 -23.26
N GLU A 421 -1.85 0.62 -23.35
CA GLU A 421 -1.83 -0.51 -22.45
C GLU A 421 -0.53 -1.26 -22.66
N ALA A 422 0.11 -1.70 -21.56
CA ALA A 422 1.45 -2.27 -21.61
C ALA A 422 1.57 -3.38 -22.68
N ARG A 423 0.50 -4.15 -22.93
CA ARG A 423 0.44 -5.23 -23.93
C ARG A 423 0.64 -4.79 -25.39
N HIS A 424 0.38 -3.53 -25.76
CA HIS A 424 0.66 -3.04 -27.13
C HIS A 424 2.16 -3.14 -27.47
N VAL A 425 3.01 -3.08 -26.44
CA VAL A 425 4.46 -3.24 -26.59
C VAL A 425 4.86 -4.61 -27.15
N LEU A 426 4.01 -5.64 -26.99
CA LEU A 426 4.28 -6.95 -27.60
C LEU A 426 4.18 -6.90 -29.13
N LEU A 427 3.41 -5.97 -29.70
CA LEU A 427 3.13 -5.85 -31.14
C LEU A 427 4.13 -4.96 -31.87
N THR A 428 4.88 -4.14 -31.13
CA THR A 428 5.82 -3.17 -31.69
C THR A 428 7.23 -3.75 -31.68
N ASP A 429 7.94 -3.67 -32.80
CA ASP A 429 9.37 -4.01 -32.87
C ASP A 429 10.28 -2.88 -32.30
N GLU A 430 9.74 -1.92 -31.55
CA GLU A 430 10.54 -0.82 -30.99
C GLU A 430 11.55 -1.37 -29.97
N GLU A 431 12.85 -1.24 -30.29
CA GLU A 431 13.95 -1.51 -29.37
C GLU A 431 13.76 -0.77 -28.03
N PRO A 432 14.17 -1.39 -26.90
CA PRO A 432 13.97 -0.82 -25.58
C PRO A 432 14.65 0.54 -25.47
N ARG A 433 13.85 1.61 -25.35
CA ARG A 433 14.37 2.92 -24.95
C ARG A 433 14.94 2.79 -23.55
N ALA A 434 16.25 2.78 -23.45
CA ALA A 434 16.95 2.99 -22.19
C ALA A 434 16.44 4.31 -21.59
N CYS A 435 15.74 4.25 -20.46
CA CYS A 435 15.44 5.42 -19.64
C CYS A 435 16.76 5.98 -19.09
N SER A 436 17.47 6.75 -19.92
CA SER A 436 18.61 7.55 -19.53
C SER A 436 18.09 8.91 -19.07
N ASN A 437 17.63 8.98 -17.82
CA ASN A 437 17.56 10.27 -17.12
C ASN A 437 18.97 10.69 -16.73
N THR A 438 19.74 11.13 -17.71
CA THR A 438 20.96 11.91 -17.47
C THR A 438 20.55 13.37 -17.55
N TYR A 439 20.40 14.01 -16.40
CA TYR A 439 20.37 15.47 -16.32
C TYR A 439 21.66 15.99 -16.96
N ALA A 440 21.56 16.51 -18.17
CA ALA A 440 22.62 17.27 -18.81
C ALA A 440 22.81 18.56 -18.02
N VAL A 441 23.81 18.57 -17.13
CA VAL A 441 24.36 19.80 -16.59
C VAL A 441 25.07 20.50 -17.74
N SER A 442 24.44 21.56 -18.24
CA SER A 442 24.99 22.51 -19.19
C SER A 442 26.21 23.20 -18.57
N SER A 443 27.41 22.72 -18.90
CA SER A 443 28.64 23.47 -18.71
C SER A 443 28.74 24.50 -19.83
N PHE A 444 28.41 25.75 -19.50
CA PHE A 444 28.73 26.92 -20.31
C PHE A 444 30.27 27.11 -20.30
N GLY A 445 30.92 26.67 -21.37
CA GLY A 445 32.28 27.10 -21.70
C GLY A 445 32.23 28.53 -22.25
N ALA A 446 32.65 29.50 -21.45
CA ALA A 446 32.99 30.82 -21.94
C ALA A 446 34.42 30.78 -22.49
N SER A 447 34.55 30.73 -23.81
CA SER A 447 35.76 31.12 -24.53
C SER A 447 35.38 32.23 -25.50
N ASN A 448 35.72 33.47 -25.16
CA ASN A 448 35.93 34.53 -26.13
C ASN A 448 37.28 35.15 -25.82
N GLY A 449 38.20 34.99 -26.76
CA GLY A 449 39.47 35.70 -26.78
C GLY A 449 39.30 37.08 -27.41
N ALA A 450 39.91 38.07 -26.76
CA ALA A 450 40.73 39.13 -27.32
C ALA A 450 41.49 39.78 -26.16
#